data_AF-A0A535VMP4-F1
#
_entry.id   AF-A0A535VMP4-F1
#
_cell.length_a   1.000
_cell.length_b   1.000
_cell.length_c   1.000
_cell.angle_alpha   90.00
_cell.angle_beta   90.00
_cell.angle_gamma   90.00
#
_symmetry.space_group_name_H-M   'P 1'
#
loop_
_entity.id
_entity.type
_entity.pdbx_description
1 polymer ?
#
loop_
_entity_poly.entity_id
_entity_poly.type
_entity_poly.pdbx_seq_one_letter_code
_entity_poly.pdbx_strand_id
1 'polypeptide(L)'
;MNHSDRLHTMAATFQDICRGEEPWIALGNFMNEWFDYAKDRRAELVATPLSLPEGAQQQRRWAAFCAASVEYLCARSSVPCPAWVYRSVYTLPEPWFDAPMAHKPEVRTYLLQQTPEPFARRNIYCGNRMFTNKYELAEQYRHASPSLRSSS
;
A
#
# COMPACT_ATOMS: atom_id res chain seq x y z
N MET A 1 0.46 -20.73 -20.26
CA MET A 1 0.92 -19.34 -20.06
C MET A 1 1.52 -19.25 -18.68
N ASN A 2 2.84 -19.03 -18.59
CA ASN A 2 3.60 -18.97 -17.34
C ASN A 2 3.03 -17.86 -16.44
N HIS A 3 2.70 -18.20 -15.18
CA HIS A 3 2.59 -17.20 -14.12
C HIS A 3 4.01 -16.70 -13.84
N SER A 4 4.24 -15.42 -14.15
CA SER A 4 5.54 -14.76 -14.24
C SER A 4 6.42 -14.88 -13.00
N ASP A 5 7.72 -15.15 -13.21
CA ASP A 5 8.86 -14.94 -12.31
C ASP A 5 9.10 -13.46 -11.93
N ARG A 6 8.09 -12.59 -12.07
CA ARG A 6 8.26 -11.15 -11.90
C ARG A 6 7.75 -10.72 -10.52
N LEU A 7 8.70 -10.43 -9.64
CA LEU A 7 8.44 -9.80 -8.35
C LEU A 7 7.66 -8.48 -8.54
N HIS A 8 6.44 -8.40 -7.99
CA HIS A 8 5.62 -7.19 -8.03
C HIS A 8 6.07 -6.19 -6.95
N THR A 9 7.14 -5.43 -7.24
CA THR A 9 7.60 -4.32 -6.38
C THR A 9 6.64 -3.13 -6.43
N MET A 10 6.65 -2.26 -5.43
CA MET A 10 5.82 -1.05 -5.42
C MET A 10 6.12 -0.14 -6.62
N ALA A 11 7.38 -0.06 -7.04
CA ALA A 11 7.77 0.69 -8.24
C ALA A 11 7.16 0.08 -9.51
N ALA A 12 7.19 -1.25 -9.66
CA ALA A 12 6.56 -1.94 -10.78
C ALA A 12 5.04 -1.75 -10.79
N THR A 13 4.39 -1.92 -9.64
CA THR A 13 2.96 -1.67 -9.45
C THR A 13 2.56 -0.26 -9.87
N PHE A 14 3.32 0.75 -9.46
CA PHE A 14 3.04 2.13 -9.88
C PHE A 14 3.21 2.32 -11.40
N GLN A 15 4.17 1.66 -12.04
CA GLN A 15 4.31 1.69 -13.49
C GLN A 15 3.18 0.96 -14.23
N ASP A 16 2.61 -0.09 -13.65
CA ASP A 16 1.42 -0.74 -14.20
C ASP A 16 0.21 0.22 -14.14
N ILE A 17 0.02 0.90 -13.00
CA ILE A 17 -1.01 1.95 -12.85
C ILE A 17 -0.83 3.06 -13.89
N CYS A 18 0.40 3.53 -14.10
CA CYS A 18 0.68 4.57 -15.10
C CYS A 18 0.39 4.11 -16.54
N ARG A 19 0.41 2.79 -16.80
CA ARG A 19 0.07 2.18 -18.10
C ARG A 19 -1.41 1.85 -18.25
N GLY A 20 -2.24 2.16 -17.25
CA GLY A 20 -3.68 2.02 -17.29
C GLY A 20 -4.23 0.77 -16.61
N GLU A 21 -3.41 0.02 -15.87
CA GLU A 21 -3.89 -1.06 -14.99
C GLU A 21 -4.81 -0.47 -13.91
N GLU A 22 -5.86 -1.22 -13.56
CA GLU A 22 -6.75 -0.81 -12.46
C GLU A 22 -5.94 -0.78 -11.14
N PRO A 23 -5.93 0.35 -10.41
CA PRO A 23 -5.03 0.52 -9.27
C PRO A 23 -5.14 -0.53 -8.17
N TRP A 24 -6.36 -0.96 -7.82
CA TRP A 24 -6.57 -1.96 -6.78
C TRP A 24 -6.18 -3.37 -7.24
N ILE A 25 -6.27 -3.69 -8.52
CA ILE A 25 -5.71 -4.91 -9.11
C ILE A 25 -4.18 -4.89 -9.00
N ALA A 26 -3.53 -3.81 -9.46
CA ALA A 26 -2.07 -3.68 -9.42
C ALA A 26 -1.52 -3.72 -7.98
N LEU A 27 -2.18 -3.02 -7.05
CA LEU A 27 -1.86 -3.07 -5.62
C LEU A 27 -2.10 -4.46 -5.06
N GLY A 28 -3.19 -5.14 -5.43
CA GLY A 28 -3.47 -6.51 -5.01
C GLY A 28 -2.33 -7.50 -5.29
N ASN A 29 -1.67 -7.36 -6.44
CA ASN A 29 -0.51 -8.18 -6.79
C ASN A 29 0.69 -7.90 -5.87
N PHE A 30 1.03 -6.62 -5.63
CA PHE A 30 2.06 -6.26 -4.65
C PHE A 30 1.72 -6.76 -3.24
N MET A 31 0.46 -6.66 -2.83
CA MET A 31 0.04 -7.12 -1.51
C MET A 31 0.16 -8.64 -1.36
N ASN A 32 -0.03 -9.41 -2.43
CA ASN A 32 0.21 -10.86 -2.42
C ASN A 32 1.70 -11.18 -2.22
N GLU A 33 2.62 -10.44 -2.86
CA GLU A 33 4.06 -10.56 -2.61
C GLU A 33 4.41 -10.21 -1.15
N TRP A 34 3.90 -9.07 -0.67
CA TRP A 34 4.22 -8.54 0.66
C TRP A 34 3.77 -9.46 1.81
N PHE A 35 2.59 -10.07 1.67
CA PHE A 35 1.96 -10.86 2.73
C PHE A 35 2.03 -12.37 2.54
N ASP A 36 2.45 -12.85 1.37
CA ASP A 36 2.51 -14.29 1.12
C ASP A 36 3.78 -14.74 0.40
N TYR A 37 3.98 -14.32 -0.85
CA TYR A 37 4.95 -14.95 -1.75
C TYR A 37 6.41 -14.53 -1.52
N ALA A 38 6.68 -13.33 -1.01
CA ALA A 38 8.03 -12.77 -0.91
C ALA A 38 8.29 -12.05 0.44
N LYS A 39 7.81 -12.63 1.54
CA LYS A 39 7.92 -12.05 2.90
C LYS A 39 9.36 -11.79 3.33
N ASP A 40 10.27 -12.68 2.96
CA ASP A 40 11.71 -12.62 3.20
C ASP A 40 12.40 -11.53 2.36
N ARG A 41 11.73 -11.04 1.31
CA ARG A 41 12.23 -10.04 0.36
C ARG A 41 11.47 -8.71 0.45
N ARG A 42 10.75 -8.44 1.55
CA ARG A 42 9.98 -7.19 1.75
C ARG A 42 10.80 -5.92 1.53
N ALA A 43 12.06 -5.90 1.96
CA ALA A 43 12.95 -4.76 1.72
C ALA A 43 13.16 -4.51 0.22
N GLU A 44 13.30 -5.57 -0.58
CA GLU A 44 13.47 -5.48 -2.04
C GLU A 44 12.18 -5.00 -2.73
N LEU A 45 11.00 -5.43 -2.24
CA LEU A 45 9.70 -5.01 -2.77
C LEU A 45 9.49 -3.49 -2.77
N VAL A 46 10.19 -2.77 -1.90
CA VAL A 46 9.99 -1.32 -1.70
C VAL A 46 11.26 -0.49 -1.89
N ALA A 47 12.40 -1.11 -2.18
CA ALA A 47 13.69 -0.42 -2.27
C ALA A 47 13.70 0.66 -3.37
N THR A 48 13.11 0.35 -4.53
CA THR A 48 13.16 1.21 -5.72
C THR A 48 12.19 2.39 -5.61
N PRO A 49 12.65 3.65 -5.82
CA PRO A 49 11.77 4.81 -5.87
C PRO A 49 10.80 4.78 -7.05
N LEU A 50 9.68 5.50 -6.94
CA LEU A 50 8.70 5.61 -8.02
C LEU A 50 9.21 6.57 -9.12
N SER A 51 9.14 6.14 -10.39
CA SER A 51 9.38 7.00 -11.55
C SER A 51 8.11 7.78 -11.89
N LEU A 52 8.08 9.07 -11.55
CA LEU A 52 6.91 9.91 -11.70
C LEU A 52 6.73 10.39 -13.16
N PRO A 53 5.54 10.19 -13.76
CA PRO A 53 5.25 10.77 -15.06
C PRO A 53 5.01 12.28 -14.96
N GLU A 54 5.28 13.00 -16.04
CA GLU A 54 5.01 14.44 -16.12
C GLU A 54 3.50 14.73 -16.21
N GLY A 55 3.07 15.82 -15.56
CA GLY A 55 1.80 16.50 -15.87
C GLY A 55 0.48 15.91 -15.34
N ALA A 56 0.39 14.63 -14.94
CA ALA A 56 -0.93 14.03 -14.72
C ALA A 56 -1.31 13.88 -13.22
N GLN A 57 -2.37 14.60 -12.80
CA GLN A 57 -2.79 14.69 -11.39
C GLN A 57 -3.17 13.33 -10.78
N GLN A 58 -3.82 12.45 -11.56
CA GLN A 58 -4.24 11.14 -11.07
C GLN A 58 -3.04 10.24 -10.75
N GLN A 59 -2.01 10.25 -11.59
CA GLN A 59 -0.77 9.52 -11.34
C GLN A 59 -0.03 10.07 -10.12
N ARG A 60 -0.07 11.39 -9.87
CA ARG A 60 0.49 11.96 -8.63
C ARG A 60 -0.25 11.48 -7.38
N ARG A 61 -1.58 11.39 -7.42
CA ARG A 61 -2.40 10.83 -6.34
C ARG A 61 -1.99 9.39 -6.02
N TRP A 62 -1.88 8.55 -7.04
CA TRP A 62 -1.44 7.16 -6.87
C TRP A 62 0.01 7.04 -6.41
N ALA A 63 0.92 7.92 -6.87
CA ALA A 63 2.30 7.92 -6.38
C ALA A 63 2.38 8.24 -4.89
N ALA A 64 1.62 9.26 -4.44
CA ALA A 64 1.50 9.61 -3.04
C ALA A 64 0.91 8.44 -2.22
N PHE A 65 -0.11 7.75 -2.76
CA PHE A 65 -0.69 6.56 -2.14
C PHE A 65 0.32 5.42 -1.98
N CYS A 66 1.06 5.11 -3.04
CA CYS A 66 2.09 4.09 -3.05
C CYS A 66 3.17 4.39 -2.01
N ALA A 67 3.66 5.64 -1.94
CA ALA A 67 4.65 6.06 -0.93
C ALA A 67 4.12 5.93 0.51
N ALA A 68 2.88 6.37 0.77
CA ALA A 68 2.23 6.21 2.07
C ALA A 68 2.04 4.74 2.46
N SER A 69 1.69 3.90 1.49
CA SER A 69 1.52 2.46 1.66
C SER A 69 2.84 1.78 2.05
N VAL A 70 3.95 2.13 1.39
CA VAL A 70 5.28 1.61 1.75
C VAL A 70 5.63 1.97 3.18
N GLU A 71 5.45 3.23 3.57
CA GLU A 71 5.74 3.67 4.93
C GLU A 71 4.90 2.93 5.97
N TYR A 72 3.59 2.85 5.74
CA TYR A 72 2.65 2.13 6.60
C TYR A 72 3.02 0.65 6.77
N LEU A 73 3.32 -0.03 5.68
CA LEU A 73 3.63 -1.46 5.69
C LEU A 73 5.00 -1.75 6.33
N CYS A 74 6.01 -0.91 6.07
CA CYS A 74 7.32 -1.01 6.69
C CYS A 74 7.23 -0.89 8.21
N ALA A 75 6.49 0.12 8.69
CA ALA A 75 6.27 0.33 10.12
C ALA A 75 5.59 -0.89 10.79
N ARG A 76 4.57 -1.47 10.14
CA ARG A 76 3.87 -2.66 10.66
C ARG A 76 4.71 -3.94 10.63
N SER A 77 5.59 -4.08 9.66
CA SER A 77 6.33 -5.32 9.40
C SER A 77 7.75 -5.32 9.97
N SER A 78 8.13 -4.28 10.73
CA SER A 78 9.50 -4.05 11.22
C SER A 78 10.56 -4.08 10.11
N VAL A 79 10.19 -3.64 8.90
CA VAL A 79 11.10 -3.51 7.75
C VAL A 79 11.63 -2.07 7.73
N PRO A 80 12.94 -1.85 7.55
CA PRO A 80 13.48 -0.50 7.40
C PRO A 80 12.78 0.26 6.28
N CYS A 81 12.22 1.42 6.61
CA CYS A 81 11.50 2.23 5.63
C CYS A 81 12.49 2.97 4.71
N PRO A 82 12.37 2.86 3.38
CA PRO A 82 13.32 3.46 2.47
C PRO A 82 13.15 4.99 2.41
N ALA A 83 14.26 5.73 2.43
CA ALA A 83 14.26 7.19 2.56
C ALA A 83 13.46 7.94 1.45
N TRP A 84 13.31 7.33 0.27
CA TRP A 84 12.61 7.96 -0.84
C TRP A 84 11.14 8.28 -0.51
N VAL A 85 10.49 7.51 0.36
CA VAL A 85 9.07 7.71 0.72
C VAL A 85 8.82 9.08 1.35
N TYR A 86 9.82 9.67 1.99
CA TYR A 86 9.74 10.95 2.69
C TYR A 86 9.95 12.17 1.79
N ARG A 87 10.21 11.97 0.50
CA ARG A 87 10.37 13.08 -0.45
C ARG A 87 9.05 13.84 -0.59
N SER A 88 9.12 15.18 -0.54
CA SER A 88 7.95 16.08 -0.63
C SER A 88 7.15 15.94 -1.93
N VAL A 89 7.74 15.36 -2.99
CA VAL A 89 7.06 15.07 -4.25
C VAL A 89 5.90 14.08 -4.10
N TYR A 90 5.85 13.32 -3.01
CA TYR A 90 4.77 12.40 -2.67
C TYR A 90 3.72 13.00 -1.73
N THR A 91 3.79 14.31 -1.45
CA THR A 91 2.75 15.04 -0.70
C THR A 91 1.84 15.76 -1.69
N LEU A 92 0.53 15.54 -1.57
CA LEU A 92 -0.44 16.22 -2.42
C LEU A 92 -0.68 17.65 -1.92
N PRO A 93 -0.80 18.64 -2.82
CA PRO A 93 -1.12 20.01 -2.43
C PRO A 93 -2.56 20.13 -1.89
N GLU A 94 -3.47 19.30 -2.39
CA GLU A 94 -4.88 19.29 -2.02
C GLU A 94 -5.30 17.92 -1.47
N PRO A 95 -6.21 17.87 -0.48
CA PRO A 95 -6.83 16.65 0.01
C PRO A 95 -7.39 15.75 -1.10
N TRP A 96 -7.02 14.48 -1.07
CA TRP A 96 -7.61 13.45 -1.91
C TRP A 96 -8.34 12.42 -1.04
N PHE A 97 -9.64 12.31 -1.26
CA PHE A 97 -10.51 11.35 -0.60
C PHE A 97 -10.77 10.18 -1.55
N ASP A 98 -10.13 9.05 -1.29
CA ASP A 98 -10.22 7.85 -2.12
C ASP A 98 -11.23 6.87 -1.53
N ALA A 99 -12.52 7.25 -1.59
CA ALA A 99 -13.60 6.42 -1.08
C ALA A 99 -14.92 6.69 -1.82
N PRO A 100 -15.77 5.65 -1.98
CA PRO A 100 -17.16 5.86 -2.39
C PRO A 100 -17.86 6.85 -1.45
N MET A 101 -18.71 7.70 -2.01
CA MET A 101 -19.52 8.66 -1.24
C MET A 101 -18.71 9.71 -0.44
N ALA A 102 -17.45 9.97 -0.79
CA ALA A 102 -16.64 11.01 -0.15
C ALA A 102 -17.20 12.45 -0.28
N HIS A 103 -18.25 12.67 -1.08
CA HIS A 103 -18.99 13.93 -1.10
C HIS A 103 -19.86 14.13 0.15
N LYS A 104 -20.17 13.07 0.90
CA LYS A 104 -20.99 13.13 2.12
C LYS A 104 -20.15 13.58 3.33
N PRO A 105 -20.59 14.58 4.11
CA PRO A 105 -19.83 15.09 5.26
C PRO A 105 -19.46 14.01 6.28
N GLU A 106 -20.39 13.11 6.60
CA GLU A 106 -20.18 12.02 7.55
C GLU A 106 -19.09 11.04 7.10
N VAL A 107 -19.00 10.78 5.78
CA VAL A 107 -17.95 9.93 5.20
C VAL A 107 -16.61 10.65 5.30
N ARG A 108 -16.54 11.95 4.99
CA ARG A 108 -15.29 12.71 5.12
C ARG A 108 -14.80 12.77 6.56
N THR A 109 -15.69 12.99 7.53
CA THR A 109 -15.35 12.96 8.97
C THR A 109 -14.75 11.63 9.36
N TYR A 110 -15.38 10.52 8.95
CA TYR A 110 -14.83 9.18 9.18
C TYR A 110 -13.44 9.01 8.54
N LEU A 111 -13.26 9.40 7.28
CA LEU A 111 -11.97 9.27 6.59
C LEU A 111 -10.88 10.11 7.25
N LEU A 112 -11.18 11.34 7.67
CA LEU A 112 -10.25 12.21 8.40
C LEU A 112 -9.80 11.58 9.73
N GLN A 113 -10.72 10.95 10.45
CA GLN A 113 -10.43 10.36 11.76
C GLN A 113 -9.71 9.01 11.68
N GLN A 114 -10.01 8.21 10.65
CA GLN A 114 -9.56 6.81 10.60
C GLN A 114 -8.36 6.60 9.68
N THR A 115 -8.01 7.57 8.84
CA THR A 115 -6.86 7.40 7.93
C THR A 115 -5.54 7.36 8.72
N PRO A 116 -4.67 6.35 8.51
CA PRO A 116 -3.38 6.28 9.17
C PRO A 116 -2.47 7.47 8.87
N GLU A 117 -1.59 7.81 9.82
CA GLU A 117 -0.67 8.96 9.75
C GLU A 117 0.13 9.05 8.43
N PRO A 118 0.72 7.96 7.89
CA PRO A 118 1.50 8.04 6.66
C PRO A 118 0.70 8.56 5.46
N PHE A 119 -0.60 8.29 5.42
CA PHE A 119 -1.50 8.78 4.38
C PHE A 119 -1.96 10.20 4.67
N ALA A 120 -2.37 10.48 5.91
CA ALA A 120 -2.88 11.79 6.32
C ALA A 120 -1.83 12.90 6.13
N ARG A 121 -0.55 12.65 6.47
CA ARG A 121 0.55 13.61 6.25
C ARG A 121 0.78 13.96 4.77
N ARG A 122 0.29 13.13 3.85
CA ARG A 122 0.38 13.33 2.39
C ARG A 122 -0.92 13.86 1.78
N ASN A 123 -1.88 14.30 2.60
CA ASN A 123 -3.21 14.75 2.20
C ASN A 123 -4.03 13.64 1.50
N ILE A 124 -3.86 12.39 1.93
CA ILE A 124 -4.62 11.24 1.43
C ILE A 124 -5.56 10.77 2.53
N TYR A 125 -6.83 10.56 2.19
CA TYR A 125 -7.89 10.17 3.11
C TYR A 125 -8.66 8.96 2.57
N CYS A 126 -8.30 7.78 3.06
CA CYS A 126 -8.71 6.47 2.54
C CYS A 126 -9.26 5.53 3.64
N GLY A 127 -9.38 6.00 4.88
CA GLY A 127 -9.89 5.23 6.02
C GLY A 127 -8.86 4.23 6.56
N ASN A 128 -9.28 3.18 7.27
CA ASN A 128 -8.37 2.18 7.85
C ASN A 128 -8.54 0.76 7.29
N ARG A 129 -9.41 0.56 6.30
CA ARG A 129 -9.78 -0.78 5.81
C ARG A 129 -9.01 -1.27 4.58
N MET A 130 -8.08 -0.47 4.06
CA MET A 130 -7.39 -0.72 2.79
C MET A 130 -6.68 -2.08 2.72
N PHE A 131 -6.09 -2.53 3.84
CA PHE A 131 -5.28 -3.76 3.88
C PHE A 131 -5.93 -4.87 4.74
N THR A 132 -7.09 -4.59 5.34
CA THR A 132 -7.66 -5.37 6.44
C THR A 132 -8.25 -6.71 6.01
N ASN A 133 -8.98 -6.79 4.89
CA ASN A 133 -9.96 -7.86 4.76
C ASN A 133 -9.37 -9.29 4.62
N LYS A 134 -8.42 -9.53 3.70
CA LYS A 134 -7.86 -10.90 3.51
C LYS A 134 -6.54 -11.15 4.23
N TYR A 135 -5.76 -10.10 4.48
CA TYR A 135 -4.42 -10.23 5.04
C TYR A 135 -4.39 -10.18 6.56
N GLU A 136 -5.20 -9.33 7.21
CA GLU A 136 -5.28 -9.35 8.68
C GLU A 136 -5.93 -10.63 9.18
N LEU A 137 -6.94 -11.16 8.47
CA LEU A 137 -7.46 -12.50 8.75
C LEU A 137 -6.35 -13.55 8.63
N ALA A 138 -5.57 -13.55 7.54
CA ALA A 138 -4.49 -14.50 7.36
C ALA A 138 -3.40 -14.39 8.44
N GLU A 139 -3.05 -13.18 8.89
CA GLU A 139 -2.13 -12.96 10.02
C GLU A 139 -2.73 -13.45 11.34
N GLN A 140 -4.00 -13.13 11.62
CA GLN A 140 -4.71 -13.58 12.83
C GLN A 140 -4.79 -15.12 12.91
N TYR A 141 -5.12 -15.81 11.81
CA TYR A 141 -5.11 -17.28 11.77
C TYR A 141 -3.71 -17.87 12.01
N ARG A 142 -2.64 -17.22 11.52
CA ARG A 142 -1.25 -17.67 11.73
C ARG A 142 -0.80 -17.45 13.18
N HIS A 143 -1.11 -16.31 13.77
CA HIS A 143 -0.80 -16.01 15.17
C HIS A 143 -1.64 -16.83 16.17
N ALA A 144 -2.83 -17.29 15.77
CA ALA A 144 -3.65 -18.22 16.55
C ALA A 144 -3.23 -19.69 16.41
N SER A 145 -2.27 -20.03 15.54
CA SER A 145 -1.80 -21.40 15.31
C SER A 145 -0.41 -21.77 15.91
N PRO A 146 -0.03 -21.39 17.15
CA PRO A 146 1.18 -21.92 17.77
C PRO A 146 0.87 -23.11 18.70
N SER A 147 0.36 -24.25 18.21
CA SER A 147 0.37 -25.52 18.97
C SER A 147 -0.07 -26.74 18.16
N LEU A 148 0.69 -27.19 17.17
CA LEU A 148 0.60 -28.58 16.67
C LEU A 148 1.96 -29.08 16.19
N ARG A 149 3.02 -28.84 16.97
CA ARG A 149 4.29 -29.58 16.85
C ARG A 149 4.89 -29.77 18.24
N SER A 150 4.40 -30.77 18.96
CA SER A 150 5.10 -31.47 20.04
C SER A 150 4.25 -32.67 20.45
N SER A 151 4.63 -33.85 19.97
CA SER A 151 4.65 -35.10 20.75
C SER A 151 5.30 -36.15 19.85
N SER A 152 6.53 -36.50 20.21
CA SER A 152 7.27 -37.67 19.76
C SER A 152 6.58 -38.96 20.20
#